data_AF-A0A2G5KHN1-F1
#
_entry.id   AF-A0A2G5KHN1-F1
#
_cell.length_a   1.000
_cell.length_b   1.000
_cell.length_c   1.000
_cell.angle_alpha   90.00
_cell.angle_beta   90.00
_cell.angle_gamma   90.00
#
_symmetry.space_group_name_H-M   'P 1'
#
loop_
_entity.id
_entity.type
_entity.pdbx_description
1 polymer ?
#
loop_
_entity_poly.entity_id
_entity_poly.type
_entity_poly.pdbx_seq_one_letter_code
_entity_poly.pdbx_strand_id
1 'polypeptide(L)'
;MTNNDIFKKLRVALKLRDDDIVDILTLVDFKMSKSELGAFFRKEDHPNYMECGDQVLRNFLNGLVIYLRGTKDDPKIPGEVLLGTKVPKPEKAHDNRIKTQQRKKMERAISPVKYKNKKKS
;
A
#
# COMPACT_ATOMS: atom_id res chain seq x y z
N MET A 1 -21.59 -20.95 1.05
CA MET A 1 -20.83 -19.82 0.48
C MET A 1 -20.09 -19.19 1.65
N THR A 2 -18.77 -19.29 1.66
CA THR A 2 -17.92 -18.79 2.76
C THR A 2 -17.47 -17.35 2.49
N ASN A 3 -16.90 -16.69 3.49
CA ASN A 3 -16.31 -15.36 3.30
C ASN A 3 -15.17 -15.37 2.28
N ASN A 4 -14.40 -16.45 2.22
CA ASN A 4 -13.37 -16.66 1.20
C ASN A 4 -13.98 -16.69 -0.21
N ASP A 5 -15.14 -17.35 -0.38
CA ASP A 5 -15.85 -17.37 -1.67
C ASP A 5 -16.32 -15.97 -2.08
N ILE A 6 -16.89 -15.22 -1.14
CA ILE A 6 -17.34 -13.85 -1.39
C ILE A 6 -16.15 -12.98 -1.79
N PHE A 7 -15.08 -13.03 -1.02
CA PHE A 7 -13.89 -12.21 -1.27
C PHE A 7 -13.25 -12.56 -2.62
N LYS A 8 -13.15 -13.86 -2.95
CA LYS A 8 -12.66 -14.34 -4.24
C LYS A 8 -13.53 -13.88 -5.41
N LYS A 9 -14.87 -13.94 -5.27
CA LYS A 9 -15.82 -13.45 -6.28
C LYS A 9 -15.68 -11.94 -6.49
N LEU A 10 -15.57 -11.16 -5.43
CA LEU A 10 -15.39 -9.71 -5.52
C LEU A 10 -14.09 -9.32 -6.23
N ARG A 11 -12.99 -10.00 -5.91
CA ARG A 11 -11.71 -9.80 -6.60
C ARG A 11 -11.85 -10.01 -8.10
N VAL A 12 -12.47 -11.12 -8.52
CA VAL A 12 -12.63 -11.47 -9.94
C VAL A 12 -13.61 -10.52 -10.64
N ALA A 13 -14.75 -10.23 -10.02
CA ALA A 13 -15.79 -9.36 -10.58
C ALA A 13 -15.28 -7.95 -10.87
N LEU A 14 -14.47 -7.41 -9.95
CA LEU A 14 -13.88 -6.07 -10.08
C LEU A 14 -12.49 -6.07 -10.74
N LYS A 15 -12.00 -7.22 -11.21
CA LYS A 15 -10.68 -7.41 -11.83
C LYS A 15 -9.52 -6.83 -10.98
N LEU A 16 -9.62 -6.95 -9.65
CA LEU A 16 -8.63 -6.42 -8.72
C LEU A 16 -7.40 -7.34 -8.66
N ARG A 17 -6.22 -6.73 -8.67
CA ARG A 17 -4.96 -7.42 -8.35
C ARG A 17 -4.77 -7.44 -6.83
N ASP A 18 -3.90 -8.32 -6.37
CA ASP A 18 -3.56 -8.41 -4.94
C ASP A 18 -2.98 -7.08 -4.41
N ASP A 19 -2.26 -6.34 -5.27
CA ASP A 19 -1.76 -4.99 -4.98
C ASP A 19 -2.90 -4.00 -4.70
N ASP A 20 -3.95 -4.03 -5.53
CA ASP A 20 -5.09 -3.14 -5.42
C ASP A 20 -5.87 -3.42 -4.13
N ILE A 21 -6.01 -4.69 -3.76
CA ILE A 21 -6.69 -5.08 -2.52
C ILE A 21 -5.93 -4.57 -1.29
N VAL A 22 -4.60 -4.64 -1.29
CA VAL A 22 -3.77 -4.09 -0.20
C VAL A 22 -3.92 -2.58 -0.13
N ASP A 23 -3.93 -1.88 -1.28
CA ASP A 23 -4.18 -0.44 -1.33
C ASP A 23 -5.57 -0.09 -0.76
N ILE A 24 -6.61 -0.86 -1.11
CA ILE A 24 -7.98 -0.69 -0.62
C ILE A 24 -8.08 -0.88 0.89
N LEU A 25 -7.46 -1.92 1.45
CA LEU A 25 -7.46 -2.19 2.89
C LEU A 25 -6.71 -1.10 3.67
N THR A 26 -5.67 -0.53 3.07
CA THR A 26 -4.92 0.59 3.66
C THR A 26 -5.76 1.86 3.80
N LEU A 27 -6.81 2.05 2.99
CA LEU A 27 -7.72 3.20 3.11
C LEU A 27 -8.52 3.22 4.42
N VAL A 28 -8.65 2.07 5.07
CA VAL A 28 -9.39 1.87 6.33
C VAL A 28 -8.41 1.53 7.48
N ASP A 29 -7.14 1.90 7.32
CA ASP A 29 -6.05 1.65 8.26
C ASP A 29 -5.83 0.16 8.60
N PHE A 30 -6.31 -0.74 7.73
CA PHE A 30 -6.14 -2.17 7.89
C PHE A 30 -4.91 -2.65 7.13
N LYS A 31 -3.82 -2.91 7.85
CA LYS A 31 -2.55 -3.37 7.26
C LYS A 31 -2.59 -4.87 7.05
N MET A 32 -2.39 -5.30 5.81
CA MET A 32 -2.33 -6.72 5.44
C MET A 32 -1.25 -6.92 4.37
N SER A 33 -0.47 -7.99 4.51
CA SER A 33 0.56 -8.34 3.53
C SER A 33 -0.02 -9.15 2.37
N LYS A 34 0.67 -9.14 1.23
CA LYS A 34 0.29 -9.96 0.06
C LYS A 34 0.30 -11.46 0.36
N SER A 35 1.20 -11.90 1.25
CA SER A 35 1.31 -13.31 1.65
C SER A 35 0.09 -13.80 2.43
N GLU A 36 -0.40 -12.97 3.37
CA GLU A 36 -1.63 -13.23 4.13
C GLU A 36 -2.85 -13.20 3.20
N LEU A 37 -2.91 -12.22 2.31
CA LEU A 37 -3.98 -12.13 1.32
C LEU A 37 -4.04 -13.38 0.42
N GLY A 38 -2.88 -13.87 -0.02
CA GLY A 38 -2.76 -15.11 -0.78
C GLY A 38 -3.26 -16.34 -0.02
N ALA A 39 -3.21 -16.34 1.32
CA ALA A 39 -3.73 -17.44 2.13
C ALA A 39 -5.26 -17.59 2.02
N PHE A 40 -5.99 -16.48 1.96
CA PHE A 40 -7.46 -16.51 1.83
C PHE A 40 -7.95 -17.06 0.48
N PHE A 41 -7.14 -16.93 -0.58
CA PHE A 41 -7.55 -17.34 -1.93
C PHE A 41 -7.16 -18.77 -2.29
N ARG A 42 -6.39 -19.45 -1.43
CA ARG A 42 -6.02 -20.86 -1.61
C ARG A 42 -7.24 -21.79 -1.49
N LYS A 43 -7.03 -23.05 -1.85
CA LYS A 43 -8.00 -24.13 -1.60
C LYS A 43 -7.94 -24.53 -0.14
N GLU A 44 -9.03 -25.03 0.41
CA GLU A 44 -9.17 -25.42 1.82
C GLU A 44 -8.15 -26.51 2.21
N ASP A 45 -7.80 -27.41 1.29
CA ASP A 45 -6.81 -28.48 1.52
C ASP A 45 -5.33 -28.01 1.54
N HIS A 46 -5.07 -26.73 1.27
CA HIS A 46 -3.70 -26.23 1.19
C HIS A 46 -3.13 -25.93 2.59
N PRO A 47 -1.88 -26.30 2.92
CA PRO A 47 -1.32 -26.13 4.28
C PRO A 47 -1.32 -24.68 4.77
N ASN A 48 -1.14 -23.73 3.85
CA ASN A 48 -1.20 -22.29 4.11
C ASN A 48 -2.56 -21.65 3.78
N TYR A 49 -3.65 -22.43 3.78
CA TYR A 49 -5.00 -21.90 3.68
C TYR A 49 -5.38 -21.19 4.97
N MET A 50 -6.12 -20.09 4.86
CA MET A 50 -6.65 -19.38 6.01
C MET A 50 -8.09 -18.97 5.72
N GLU A 51 -8.97 -19.16 6.70
CA GLU A 51 -10.35 -18.68 6.62
C GLU A 51 -10.39 -17.15 6.74
N CYS A 52 -11.19 -16.53 5.87
CA CYS A 52 -11.42 -15.09 5.87
C CYS A 52 -12.43 -14.74 6.97
N GLY A 53 -11.96 -14.10 8.04
CA GLY A 53 -12.84 -13.63 9.10
C GLY A 53 -13.75 -12.48 8.66
N ASP A 54 -14.90 -12.34 9.31
CA ASP A 54 -15.86 -11.25 9.04
C ASP A 54 -15.24 -9.86 9.14
N GLN A 55 -14.27 -9.68 10.03
CA GLN A 55 -13.57 -8.41 10.22
C GLN A 55 -12.80 -7.98 8.97
N VAL A 56 -12.14 -8.92 8.30
CA VAL A 56 -11.36 -8.66 7.08
C VAL A 56 -12.33 -8.28 5.96
N LEU A 57 -13.40 -9.07 5.78
CA LEU A 57 -14.39 -8.81 4.74
C LEU A 57 -15.12 -7.48 4.96
N ARG A 58 -15.50 -7.15 6.19
CA ARG A 58 -16.11 -5.85 6.55
C ARG A 58 -15.19 -4.68 6.21
N ASN A 59 -13.92 -4.76 6.62
CA ASN A 59 -12.95 -3.71 6.33
C ASN A 59 -12.72 -3.58 4.83
N PHE A 60 -12.59 -4.68 4.10
CA PHE A 60 -12.46 -4.66 2.64
C PHE A 60 -13.66 -3.97 1.97
N LEU A 61 -14.89 -4.29 2.37
CA LEU A 61 -16.09 -3.67 1.81
C LEU A 61 -16.16 -2.16 2.11
N ASN A 62 -15.80 -1.74 3.33
CA ASN A 62 -15.70 -0.32 3.67
C ASN A 62 -14.61 0.38 2.84
N GLY A 63 -13.47 -0.26 2.65
CA GLY A 63 -12.41 0.23 1.77
C GLY A 63 -12.86 0.36 0.31
N LEU A 64 -13.64 -0.59 -0.20
CA LEU A 64 -14.22 -0.53 -1.55
C LEU A 64 -15.15 0.66 -1.74
N VAL A 65 -15.94 1.00 -0.72
CA VAL A 65 -16.79 2.20 -0.75
C VAL A 65 -15.94 3.44 -0.93
N ILE A 66 -14.87 3.60 -0.16
CA ILE A 66 -13.95 4.75 -0.27
C ILE A 66 -13.23 4.74 -1.62
N TYR A 67 -12.81 3.57 -2.10
CA TYR A 67 -12.11 3.42 -3.37
C TYR A 67 -12.96 3.82 -4.57
N LEU A 68 -14.23 3.38 -4.62
CA LEU A 68 -15.12 3.62 -5.76
C LEU A 68 -15.93 4.91 -5.65
N ARG A 69 -16.39 5.26 -4.44
CA ARG A 69 -17.30 6.39 -4.20
C ARG A 69 -16.63 7.58 -3.53
N GLY A 70 -15.38 7.45 -3.10
CA GLY A 70 -14.68 8.51 -2.39
C GLY A 70 -15.11 8.66 -0.93
N THR A 71 -14.47 9.58 -0.22
CA THR A 71 -14.83 9.95 1.15
C THR A 71 -16.00 10.93 1.13
N LYS A 72 -16.64 11.14 2.29
CA LYS A 72 -17.75 12.11 2.41
C LYS A 72 -17.34 13.52 1.95
N ASP A 73 -16.09 13.89 2.20
CA ASP A 73 -15.53 15.19 1.84
C ASP A 73 -15.02 15.27 0.39
N ASP A 74 -14.80 14.13 -0.28
CA ASP A 74 -14.29 14.03 -1.65
C ASP A 74 -15.00 12.87 -2.39
N PRO A 75 -16.24 13.10 -2.87
CA PRO A 75 -17.01 12.07 -3.54
C PRO A 75 -16.47 11.77 -4.94
N LYS A 76 -16.44 10.49 -5.30
CA LYS A 76 -16.01 9.97 -6.59
C LYS A 76 -17.16 9.30 -7.32
N ILE A 77 -17.17 9.43 -8.64
CA ILE A 77 -18.13 8.74 -9.49
C ILE A 77 -17.60 7.32 -9.77
N PRO A 78 -18.30 6.26 -9.34
CA PRO A 78 -17.79 4.89 -9.45
C PRO A 78 -17.61 4.45 -10.91
N GLY A 79 -18.42 4.99 -11.83
CA GLY A 79 -18.29 4.72 -13.26
C GLY A 79 -16.94 5.14 -13.84
N GLU A 80 -16.41 6.30 -13.43
CA GLU A 80 -15.12 6.81 -13.90
C GLU A 80 -13.95 5.96 -13.36
N VAL A 81 -14.04 5.57 -12.09
CA VAL A 81 -13.02 4.73 -11.43
C VAL A 81 -12.93 3.36 -12.10
N LEU A 82 -14.06 2.77 -12.49
CA LEU A 82 -14.11 1.45 -13.15
C LEU A 82 -13.73 1.51 -14.64
N LEU A 83 -14.05 2.61 -15.34
CA LEU A 83 -13.76 2.80 -16.76
C LEU A 83 -12.31 3.22 -17.04
N GLY A 84 -11.47 3.36 -16.00
CA GLY A 84 -10.03 3.49 -16.15
C GLY A 84 -9.56 4.85 -16.63
N THR A 85 -10.36 5.92 -16.48
CA THR A 85 -9.81 7.27 -16.55
C THR A 85 -8.85 7.38 -15.37
N LYS A 86 -7.54 7.42 -15.64
CA LYS A 86 -6.51 7.61 -14.63
C LYS A 86 -6.74 8.97 -13.97
N VAL A 87 -7.61 9.03 -12.97
CA VAL A 87 -7.67 10.18 -12.07
C VAL A 87 -6.29 10.25 -11.42
N PRO A 88 -5.58 11.38 -11.50
CA PRO A 88 -4.27 11.52 -10.88
C PRO A 88 -4.39 11.14 -9.41
N LYS A 89 -3.56 10.18 -8.97
CA LYS A 89 -3.44 9.84 -7.54
C LYS A 89 -3.19 11.18 -6.82
N PRO A 90 -3.95 11.56 -5.77
CA PRO A 90 -3.56 12.70 -4.96
C PRO A 90 -2.17 12.37 -4.43
N GLU A 91 -1.19 13.13 -4.88
CA GLU A 91 0.21 12.98 -4.53
C GLU A 91 0.28 13.16 -3.01
N LYS A 92 0.38 12.05 -2.26
CA LYS A 92 0.62 12.14 -0.82
C LYS A 92 1.96 12.87 -0.70
N ALA A 93 1.90 14.11 -0.22
CA ALA A 93 3.07 14.90 0.13
C ALA A 93 3.87 14.11 1.17
N HIS A 94 4.86 13.35 0.71
CA HIS A 94 5.79 12.67 1.58
C HIS A 94 6.69 13.78 2.14
N ASP A 95 6.40 14.25 3.35
CA ASP A 95 7.21 15.26 4.02
C ASP A 95 8.63 14.70 4.24
N ASN A 96 9.52 15.02 3.30
CA ASN A 96 10.92 14.59 3.30
C ASN A 96 11.79 15.40 4.29
N ARG A 97 11.21 16.25 5.16
CA ARG A 97 11.97 17.10 6.09
C ARG A 97 12.90 16.32 7.03
N ILE A 98 12.59 15.06 7.35
CA ILE A 98 13.38 14.28 8.32
C ILE A 98 14.75 13.86 7.75
N LYS A 99 14.88 13.59 6.43
CA LYS A 99 16.18 13.17 5.83
C LYS A 99 17.15 14.32 5.58
N THR A 100 16.65 15.53 5.34
CA THR A 100 17.51 16.68 5.00
C THR A 100 18.28 17.21 6.21
N GLN A 101 17.74 17.05 7.43
CA GLN A 101 18.42 17.50 8.65
C GLN A 101 19.62 16.62 9.05
N GLN A 102 19.58 15.31 8.78
CA GLN A 102 20.70 14.42 9.13
C GLN A 102 21.96 14.67 8.28
N ARG A 103 21.82 14.97 6.98
CA ARG A 103 22.98 15.27 6.11
C ARG A 103 23.71 16.54 6.50
N LYS A 104 22.98 17.62 6.84
CA LYS A 104 23.59 18.91 7.23
C LYS A 104 24.41 18.83 8.52
N LYS A 105 24.12 17.88 9.41
CA LYS A 105 24.82 17.71 10.69
C LYS A 105 26.13 16.93 10.55
N MET A 106 26.22 16.02 9.57
CA MET A 106 27.40 15.17 9.34
C MET A 106 28.51 15.90 8.57
N GLU A 107 28.15 16.80 7.66
CA GLU A 107 29.11 17.50 6.79
C GLU A 107 29.98 18.53 7.53
N ARG A 108 29.57 18.98 8.73
CA ARG A 108 30.32 19.98 9.51
C ARG A 108 31.46 19.39 10.37
N ALA A 109 31.58 18.07 10.47
CA ALA A 109 32.51 17.42 11.41
C ALA A 109 33.83 16.94 10.80
N ILE A 110 34.03 17.07 9.49
CA ILE A 110 35.25 16.58 8.82
C ILE A 110 36.05 17.78 8.33
N SER A 111 37.15 18.09 9.03
CA SER A 111 38.16 19.02 8.51
C SER A 111 39.10 18.28 7.55
N PRO A 112 39.42 18.83 6.36
CA PRO A 112 40.34 18.18 5.44
C PRO A 112 41.77 18.20 6.00
N VAL A 113 42.34 17.02 6.28
CA VAL A 113 43.75 16.89 6.67
C VAL A 113 44.62 16.99 5.42
N LYS A 114 45.52 17.98 5.36
CA LYS A 114 46.50 18.13 4.25
C LYS A 114 47.61 17.08 4.41
N TYR A 115 47.66 16.10 3.51
CA TYR A 115 48.80 15.19 3.39
C TYR A 115 50.01 15.94 2.79
N LYS A 116 51.11 16.01 3.54
CA LYS A 116 52.42 16.44 3.04
C LYS A 116 53.14 15.21 2.46
N ASN A 117 53.03 14.97 1.16
CA ASN A 117 53.98 14.08 0.50
C ASN A 117 55.35 14.76 0.46
N LYS A 118 56.26 14.21 1.27
CA LYS A 118 57.67 14.54 1.40
C LYS A 118 58.35 14.35 0.04
N LYS A 119 59.23 15.30 -0.32
CA LYS A 119 60.00 15.29 -1.58
C LYS A 119 60.82 14.00 -1.73
N LYS A 120 60.96 13.57 -2.99
CA LYS A 120 61.85 12.52 -3.51
C LYS A 120 63.25 12.61 -2.90
N SER A 121 63.85 11.44 -2.64
CA SER A 121 65.29 11.24 -2.70
C SER A 121 65.62 10.41 -3.92
#